data_AF-A0A392S941-F1
#
_entry.id   AF-A0A392S941-F1
#
_cell.length_a   1.000
_cell.length_b   1.000
_cell.length_c   1.000
_cell.angle_alpha   90.00
_cell.angle_beta   90.00
_cell.angle_gamma   90.00
#
_symmetry.space_group_name_H-M   'P 1'
#
loop_
_entity.id
_entity.type
_entity.pdbx_description
1 polymer ?
#
loop_
_entity_poly.entity_id
_entity_poly.type
_entity_poly.pdbx_seq_one_letter_code
_entity_poly.pdbx_strand_id
1 'polypeptide(L)' 'MGPQGIPIKEDYAKFNFRWNKGHFLIEPKDFTFMRSDLSPDEVADYDKLVTFLGTFSANLLEDSERNALLDDN' A
#
# COMPACT_ATOMS: atom_id res chain seq x y z
N MET A 1 14.81 3.00 -15.34
CA MET A 1 15.08 2.47 -16.70
C MET A 1 16.56 2.17 -16.78
N GLY A 2 16.97 0.94 -17.11
CA GLY A 2 18.39 0.58 -17.12
C GLY A 2 19.16 1.26 -18.25
N PRO A 3 20.51 1.24 -18.22
CA PRO A 3 21.37 1.85 -19.25
C PRO A 3 21.12 1.34 -20.69
N GLN A 4 20.36 0.25 -20.85
CA GLN A 4 19.99 -0.31 -22.15
C GLN A 4 18.51 -0.08 -22.54
N GLY A 5 17.77 0.78 -21.83
CA GLY A 5 16.34 1.03 -22.11
C GLY A 5 15.41 -0.15 -21.79
N ILE A 6 15.96 -1.27 -21.30
CA ILE A 6 15.19 -2.43 -20.86
C ILE A 6 14.55 -2.10 -19.50
N PRO A 7 13.24 -2.34 -19.31
CA PRO A 7 12.62 -2.31 -18.00
C PRO A 7 13.35 -3.31 -17.12
N ILE A 8 14.13 -2.80 -16.15
CA ILE A 8 14.70 -3.66 -15.13
C ILE A 8 13.50 -4.12 -14.31
N LYS A 9 13.18 -5.42 -14.40
CA LYS A 9 12.32 -6.05 -13.43
C LYS A 9 13.12 -6.05 -12.13
N GLU A 10 13.00 -4.97 -11.37
CA GLU A 10 13.44 -4.95 -9.98
C GLU A 10 12.66 -6.07 -9.32
N ASP A 11 13.36 -7.17 -9.04
CA ASP A 11 12.90 -8.20 -8.14
C ASP A 11 12.85 -7.50 -6.79
N TYR A 12 11.71 -6.84 -6.51
CA TYR A 12 11.43 -6.26 -5.20
C TYR A 12 11.70 -7.39 -4.24
N ALA A 13 12.82 -7.28 -3.52
CA ALA A 13 13.33 -8.34 -2.68
C ALA A 13 12.13 -8.91 -1.96
N LYS A 14 11.86 -10.22 -2.13
CA LYS A 14 10.85 -10.93 -1.33
C LYS A 14 11.04 -10.44 0.09
N PHE A 15 10.19 -9.54 0.54
CA PHE A 15 10.26 -9.02 1.88
C PHE A 15 10.05 -10.27 2.71
N ASN A 16 11.13 -10.78 3.30
CA ASN A 16 11.06 -11.92 4.18
C ASN A 16 10.42 -11.37 5.44
N PHE A 17 9.11 -11.17 5.36
CA PHE A 17 8.19 -10.93 6.44
C PHE A 17 8.28 -12.17 7.33
N ARG A 18 9.36 -12.27 8.10
CA ARG A 18 9.50 -13.24 9.18
C ARG A 18 8.81 -12.63 10.38
N TRP A 19 7.48 -12.64 10.34
CA TRP A 19 6.66 -12.28 11.49
C TRP A 19 7.03 -13.25 12.61
N ASN A 20 7.82 -12.78 13.56
CA ASN A 20 8.08 -13.54 14.78
C ASN A 20 6.97 -13.24 15.79
N LYS A 21 6.83 -14.05 16.83
CA LYS A 21 5.82 -13.84 17.89
C LYS A 21 5.90 -12.43 18.49
N GLY A 22 7.08 -11.83 18.54
CA GLY A 22 7.29 -10.45 18.99
C GLY A 22 6.57 -9.41 18.13
N HIS A 23 6.47 -9.60 16.81
CA HIS A 23 5.76 -8.66 15.92
C HIS A 23 4.26 -8.58 16.26
N PHE A 24 3.64 -9.68 16.67
CA PHE A 24 2.23 -9.72 17.07
C PHE A 24 1.98 -9.17 18.48
N LEU A 25 3.04 -9.01 19.27
CA LEU A 25 2.96 -8.47 20.63
C LEU A 25 3.19 -6.97 20.68
N ILE A 26 3.57 -6.34 19.58
CA ILE A 26 3.67 -4.88 19.48
C ILE A 26 2.25 -4.31 19.53
N GLU A 27 2.05 -3.33 20.40
CA GLU A 27 0.72 -2.74 20.56
C GLU A 27 0.37 -1.92 19.31
N PRO A 28 -0.89 -1.95 18.84
CA PRO A 28 -1.29 -1.22 17.63
C PRO A 28 -0.92 0.27 17.65
N LYS A 29 -0.89 0.86 18.85
CA LYS A 29 -0.51 2.26 19.08
C LYS A 29 0.89 2.61 18.57
N ASP A 30 1.79 1.63 18.47
CA ASP A 30 3.16 1.82 17.98
C ASP A 30 3.21 1.89 16.44
N PHE A 31 2.10 1.58 15.77
CA PHE A 31 1.94 1.65 14.30
C PHE A 31 0.85 2.64 13.87
N THR A 32 -0.03 3.06 14.77
CA THR A 32 -1.07 4.04 14.49
C THR A 32 -0.63 5.42 14.93
N PHE A 33 -0.29 6.27 13.96
CA PHE A 33 0.08 7.66 14.20
C PHE A 33 -1.11 8.57 13.95
N MET A 34 -1.37 9.50 14.87
CA MET A 34 -2.35 10.55 14.60
C MET A 34 -1.73 11.54 13.62
N ARG A 35 -2.54 12.13 12.74
CA ARG A 35 -2.08 13.15 11.79
C ARG A 35 -1.44 14.35 12.50
N SER A 36 -1.84 14.64 13.74
CA SER A 36 -1.24 15.68 14.58
C SER A 36 0.21 15.42 14.97
N ASP A 37 0.63 14.16 14.95
CA ASP A 37 1.94 13.71 15.42
C ASP A 37 2.94 13.55 14.27
N LEU A 38 2.48 13.76 13.03
CA LEU A 38 3.28 13.68 11.83
C LEU A 38 4.04 14.99 11.58
N SER A 39 5.26 14.87 11.07
CA SER A 39 6.01 16.01 10.54
C SER A 39 5.36 16.57 9.27
N PRO A 40 5.67 17.82 8.88
CA PRO A 40 5.12 18.41 7.64
C PRO A 40 5.37 17.57 6.39
N ASP A 41 6.54 16.93 6.30
CA ASP A 41 6.91 16.06 5.17
C ASP A 41 6.07 14.77 5.16
N GLU A 42 5.90 14.14 6.33
CA GLU A 42 5.06 12.94 6.46
C GLU A 42 3.58 13.23 6.18
N VAL A 43 3.08 14.41 6.57
CA VAL A 43 1.72 14.85 6.21
C VAL A 43 1.59 14.99 4.70
N ALA A 44 2.57 15.59 4.03
CA ALA A 44 2.55 15.73 2.58
C ALA A 44 2.58 14.36 1.87
N ASP A 45 3.35 13.41 2.38
CA ASP A 45 3.38 12.05 1.86
C ASP A 45 2.07 11.29 2.12
N TYR A 46 1.47 11.45 3.31
CA TYR A 46 0.14 10.92 3.61
C TYR A 46 -0.93 11.48 2.64
N ASP A 47 -0.89 12.78 2.34
CA ASP A 47 -1.85 13.40 1.42
C ASP A 47 -1.71 12.87 -0.03
N LYS A 48 -0.48 12.55 -0.47
CA LYS A 48 -0.26 11.86 -1.76
C LYS A 48 -0.93 10.48 -1.75
N LEU A 49 -0.79 9.73 -0.66
CA LEU A 49 -1.41 8.40 -0.53
C LEU A 49 -2.94 8.48 -0.52
N VAL A 50 -3.52 9.43 0.22
CA VAL A 50 -4.97 9.64 0.24
C VAL A 50 -5.49 10.02 -1.15
N THR A 51 -4.79 10.92 -1.85
CA THR A 51 -5.14 11.32 -3.21
C THR A 51 -5.09 10.11 -4.15
N PHE A 52 -4.02 9.31 -4.08
CA PHE A 52 -3.88 8.09 -4.86
C PHE A 52 -5.00 7.09 -4.58
N LEU A 53 -5.31 6.83 -3.30
CA LEU A 53 -6.41 5.93 -2.92
C LEU A 53 -7.78 6.43 -3.40
N GLY A 54 -7.99 7.75 -3.41
CA GLY A 54 -9.21 8.36 -3.97
C GLY A 54 -9.38 8.19 -5.48
N THR A 55 -8.31 7.79 -6.21
CA THR A 55 -8.42 7.47 -7.63
C THR A 55 -8.97 6.07 -7.91
N PHE A 56 -8.96 5.18 -6.91
CA PHE A 56 -9.54 3.85 -7.06
C PHE A 56 -11.07 3.94 -7.02
N SER A 57 -11.73 3.14 -7.85
CA SER A 57 -13.19 2.98 -7.78
C SER A 57 -13.57 2.45 -6.41
N ALA A 58 -14.69 2.94 -5.86
CA ALA A 58 -15.24 2.46 -4.60
C ALA A 58 -15.53 0.94 -4.62
N ASN A 59 -15.71 0.39 -5.82
CA ASN A 59 -15.90 -1.03 -6.07
C ASN A 59 -14.56 -1.66 -6.44
N LEU A 60 -13.75 -2.01 -5.43
CA LEU A 60 -12.50 -2.76 -5.62
C LEU A 60 -12.73 -4.17 -6.19
N LEU A 61 -13.99 -4.61 -6.20
CA LEU A 61 -14.48 -5.86 -6.76
C LEU A 61 -15.10 -5.67 -8.14
N GLU A 62 -14.88 -4.54 -8.81
CA GLU A 62 -15.29 -4.34 -10.19
C GLU A 62 -14.05 -4.24 -11.08
N ASP A 63 -14.05 -4.98 -12.20
CA ASP A 63 -13.01 -4.84 -13.21
C ASP A 63 -13.11 -3.49 -13.97
N SER A 64 -12.20 -3.25 -14.91
CA SER A 64 -12.20 -2.04 -15.75
C SER A 64 -13.45 -1.88 -16.63
N GLU A 65 -14.26 -2.93 -16.78
CA GLU A 65 -15.52 -2.98 -17.53
C GLU A 65 -16.76 -2.94 -16.62
N ARG A 66 -16.55 -2.79 -15.30
CA ARG A 66 -17.57 -2.82 -14.22
C ARG A 66 -18.22 -4.19 -13.97
N ASN A 67 -17.56 -5.27 -14.34
CA ASN A 67 -18.04 -6.61 -13.98
C ASN A 67 -17.61 -6.94 -12.55
N ALA A 68 -18.49 -7.56 -11.76
CA ALA A 68 -18.16 -8.05 -10.44
C ALA A 68 -17.07 -9.14 -10.53
N LEU A 69 -16.00 -9.00 -9.75
CA LEU A 69 -14.90 -9.95 -9.61
C LEU A 69 -15.21 -11.09 -8.63
N LEU A 70 -16.44 -11.16 -8.12
CA LEU A 70 -16.91 -12.26 -7.29
C LEU A 70 -17.38 -13.40 -8.21
N ASP A 71 -16.88 -14.61 -7.96
CA ASP A 71 -17.35 -15.82 -8.62
C ASP A 71 -18.68 -16.25 -7.97
N ASP A 72 -19.72 -16.47 -8.76
CA ASP A 72 -21.00 -16.99 -8.29
C ASP A 72 -20.83 -18.48 -7.96
N ASN A 73 -20.72 -18.80 -6.66
CA ASN A 73 -20.58 -20.17 -6.17
C ASN A 73 -21.87 -20.99 -6.27
#